data_AF-A0A6V8NMA4-F1
#
_entry.id   AF-A0A6V8NMA4-F1
#
_cell.length_a   1.000
_cell.length_b   1.000
_cell.length_c   1.000
_cell.angle_alpha   90.00
_cell.angle_beta   90.00
_cell.angle_gamma   90.00
#
_symmetry.space_group_name_H-M   'P 1'
#
loop_
_entity.id
_entity.type
_entity.pdbx_description
1 polymer ?
#
loop_
_entity_poly.entity_id
_entity_poly.type
_entity_poly.pdbx_seq_one_letter_code
_entity_poly.pdbx_strand_id
1 'polypeptide(L)'
;ISEILQEELPHCRPAVLSGPNHAEEVGRLIPSATVVSARTKAVAEIVQDLFMTSFFRVYTNPDFLGVEISGALKNVIALGAGISDGLGYGDNTKAALMTRGLTEITRLGLKMGANPLTFAGLAGIGDLVVTCTSKHSRNRKLGIELGMGHKLQEILAEMRMVAEGVRTTRAAWQLAELHGVEMPITEQVYEVLFKLKNPCQAVEDLMKRGRRHEMEEIVPEKCQAW
;
A
#
# COMPACT_ATOMS: atom_id res chain seq x y z
N ILE A 1 9.77 7.44 -6.62
CA ILE A 1 11.22 7.52 -6.31
C ILE A 1 12.05 7.24 -7.55
N SER A 2 11.63 6.29 -8.38
CA SER A 2 12.32 5.95 -9.63
C SER A 2 12.52 7.14 -10.59
N GLU A 3 11.54 8.03 -10.68
CA GLU A 3 11.62 9.26 -11.49
C GLU A 3 12.74 10.18 -11.01
N ILE A 4 12.78 10.49 -9.70
CA ILE A 4 13.85 11.29 -9.08
C ILE A 4 15.23 10.65 -9.29
N LEU A 5 15.34 9.32 -9.14
CA LEU A 5 16.60 8.62 -9.40
C LEU A 5 17.05 8.78 -10.85
N GLN A 6 16.12 8.83 -11.80
CA GLN A 6 16.43 8.97 -13.22
C GLN A 6 16.77 10.42 -13.58
N GLU A 7 16.17 11.40 -12.92
CA GLU A 7 16.51 12.83 -13.05
C GLU A 7 17.90 13.13 -12.50
N GLU A 8 18.20 12.66 -11.29
CA GLU A 8 19.46 12.93 -10.59
C GLU A 8 20.61 12.03 -11.08
N LEU A 9 20.30 10.81 -11.53
CA LEU A 9 21.27 9.83 -12.03
C LEU A 9 20.81 9.26 -13.39
N PRO A 10 21.01 9.98 -14.51
CA PRO A 10 20.48 9.60 -15.84
C PRO A 10 20.92 8.23 -16.36
N HIS A 11 22.06 7.72 -15.88
CA HIS A 11 22.60 6.40 -16.26
C HIS A 11 22.20 5.27 -15.29
N CYS A 12 21.46 5.59 -14.22
CA CYS A 12 20.97 4.59 -13.27
C CYS A 12 19.90 3.71 -13.93
N ARG A 13 19.98 2.41 -13.67
CA ARG A 13 18.96 1.43 -14.08
C ARG A 13 18.27 0.91 -12.82
N PRO A 14 17.22 1.61 -12.32
CA PRO A 14 16.59 1.24 -11.07
C PRO A 14 15.85 -0.10 -11.18
N ALA A 15 15.86 -0.83 -10.06
CA ALA A 15 15.01 -1.99 -9.82
C ALA A 15 14.21 -1.77 -8.53
N VAL A 16 13.00 -2.30 -8.47
CA VAL A 16 12.12 -2.25 -7.30
C VAL A 16 11.94 -3.67 -6.80
N LEU A 17 12.26 -3.89 -5.53
CA LEU A 17 12.01 -5.14 -4.81
C LEU A 17 10.85 -4.91 -3.83
N SER A 18 9.72 -5.56 -4.05
CA SER A 18 8.50 -5.37 -3.27
C SER A 18 7.73 -6.67 -3.09
N GLY A 19 7.15 -6.87 -1.91
CA GLY A 19 6.49 -8.11 -1.53
C GLY A 19 6.43 -8.27 -0.01
N PRO A 20 5.77 -9.33 0.48
CA PRO A 20 5.62 -9.59 1.90
C PRO A 20 6.97 -9.96 2.55
N ASN A 21 7.71 -8.93 2.96
CA ASN A 21 9.13 -9.03 3.34
C ASN A 21 9.39 -8.44 4.73
N HIS A 22 8.79 -8.97 5.80
CA HIS A 22 9.16 -8.52 7.15
C HIS A 22 10.64 -8.80 7.42
N ALA A 23 11.41 -7.74 7.68
CA ALA A 23 12.85 -7.83 7.85
C ALA A 23 13.23 -8.79 8.99
N GLU A 24 12.41 -8.87 10.04
CA GLU A 24 12.59 -9.77 11.18
C GLU A 24 12.46 -11.25 10.79
N GLU A 25 11.58 -11.58 9.83
CA GLU A 25 11.38 -12.95 9.35
C GLU A 25 12.46 -13.33 8.34
N VAL A 26 12.74 -12.44 7.39
CA VAL A 26 13.80 -12.62 6.39
C VAL A 26 15.17 -12.77 7.07
N GLY A 27 15.47 -11.94 8.08
CA GLY A 27 16.70 -12.02 8.86
C GLY A 27 16.83 -13.29 9.71
N ARG A 28 15.72 -14.01 9.94
CA ARG A 28 15.69 -15.32 10.62
C ARG A 28 15.62 -16.50 9.65
N LEU A 29 15.78 -16.24 8.36
CA LEU A 29 15.73 -17.25 7.30
C LEU A 29 14.39 -17.98 7.22
N ILE A 30 13.30 -17.33 7.65
CA ILE A 30 11.95 -17.87 7.52
C ILE A 30 11.54 -17.79 6.03
N PRO A 31 10.98 -18.87 5.44
CA PRO A 31 10.61 -18.89 4.03
C PRO A 31 9.73 -17.70 3.63
N SER A 32 10.22 -16.92 2.66
CA SER A 32 9.57 -15.69 2.18
C SER A 32 9.61 -15.63 0.66
N ALA A 33 8.66 -14.91 0.08
CA ALA A 33 8.56 -14.72 -1.37
C ALA A 33 8.33 -13.26 -1.72
N THR A 34 9.01 -12.78 -2.75
CA THR A 34 8.98 -11.38 -3.16
C THR A 34 9.01 -11.22 -4.67
N VAL A 35 8.82 -9.99 -5.13
CA VAL A 35 8.89 -9.61 -6.54
C VAL A 35 9.97 -8.58 -6.75
N VAL A 36 10.73 -8.74 -7.83
CA VAL A 36 11.59 -7.70 -8.38
C VAL A 36 11.04 -7.24 -9.73
N SER A 37 11.09 -5.93 -9.97
CA SER A 37 10.80 -5.34 -11.27
C SER A 37 11.86 -4.34 -11.67
N ALA A 38 12.13 -4.23 -12.98
CA ALA A 38 13.03 -3.24 -13.56
C ALA A 38 12.54 -2.88 -14.96
N ARG A 39 12.98 -1.73 -15.49
CA ARG A 39 12.66 -1.32 -16.87
C ARG A 39 13.20 -2.28 -17.94
N THR A 40 14.23 -3.06 -17.61
CA THR A 40 14.77 -4.10 -18.50
C THR A 40 14.85 -5.42 -17.77
N LYS A 41 14.49 -6.50 -18.48
CA LYS A 41 14.52 -7.86 -17.94
C LYS A 41 15.89 -8.24 -17.37
N ALA A 42 16.96 -7.89 -18.07
CA ALA A 42 18.33 -8.16 -17.63
C ALA A 42 18.66 -7.56 -16.25
N VAL A 43 18.14 -6.37 -15.94
CA VAL A 43 18.36 -5.76 -14.60
C VAL A 43 17.53 -6.47 -13.54
N ALA A 44 16.30 -6.86 -13.85
CA ALA A 44 15.46 -7.64 -12.94
C ALA A 44 16.09 -9.02 -12.65
N GLU A 45 16.65 -9.69 -13.65
CA GLU A 45 17.35 -10.98 -13.50
C GLU A 45 18.63 -10.86 -12.66
N ILE A 46 19.44 -9.80 -12.86
CA ILE A 46 20.62 -9.55 -12.01
C ILE A 46 20.23 -9.46 -10.53
N VAL A 47 19.17 -8.69 -10.23
CA VAL A 47 18.70 -8.52 -8.84
C VAL A 47 18.01 -9.81 -8.34
N GLN A 48 17.29 -10.52 -9.20
CA GLN A 48 16.71 -11.83 -8.88
C GLN A 48 17.78 -12.80 -8.43
N ASP A 49 18.84 -12.99 -9.23
CA ASP A 49 19.94 -13.90 -8.94
C ASP A 49 20.70 -13.51 -7.67
N LEU A 50 20.88 -12.20 -7.43
CA LEU A 50 21.56 -11.69 -6.25
C LEU A 50 20.83 -11.99 -4.94
N PHE A 51 19.50 -11.91 -4.94
CA PHE A 51 18.68 -12.08 -3.73
C PHE A 51 18.05 -13.47 -3.59
N MET A 52 18.05 -14.30 -4.64
CA MET A 52 17.49 -15.64 -4.59
C MET A 52 18.30 -16.54 -3.65
N THR A 53 17.65 -17.10 -2.62
CA THR A 53 18.27 -18.06 -1.70
C THR A 53 17.39 -19.29 -1.49
N SER A 54 17.81 -20.23 -0.64
CA SER A 54 17.01 -21.39 -0.24
C SER A 54 15.76 -21.03 0.57
N PHE A 55 15.70 -19.83 1.15
CA PHE A 55 14.60 -19.36 1.99
C PHE A 55 13.96 -18.05 1.50
N PHE A 56 14.54 -17.39 0.49
CA PHE A 56 14.04 -16.14 -0.07
C PHE A 56 13.82 -16.28 -1.58
N ARG A 57 12.56 -16.50 -1.97
CA ARG A 57 12.17 -16.71 -3.37
C ARG A 57 11.89 -15.37 -4.05
N VAL A 58 12.57 -15.09 -5.15
CA VAL A 58 12.40 -13.84 -5.91
C VAL A 58 11.75 -14.11 -7.28
N TYR A 59 10.63 -13.48 -7.56
CA TYR A 59 9.94 -13.54 -8.86
C TYR A 59 10.17 -12.24 -9.64
N THR A 60 10.34 -12.31 -10.97
CA THR A 60 10.37 -11.10 -11.80
C THR A 60 8.96 -10.67 -12.20
N ASN A 61 8.67 -9.37 -12.19
CA ASN A 61 7.46 -8.78 -12.75
C ASN A 61 7.84 -7.67 -13.76
N PRO A 62 7.33 -7.68 -15.00
CA PRO A 62 7.63 -6.62 -15.98
C PRO A 62 6.99 -5.26 -15.66
N ASP A 63 5.98 -5.22 -14.79
CA ASP A 63 5.25 -4.01 -14.43
C ASP A 63 5.95 -3.21 -13.33
N PHE A 64 6.96 -2.45 -13.74
CA PHE A 64 7.77 -1.61 -12.85
C PHE A 64 6.94 -0.61 -12.05
N LEU A 65 5.99 0.06 -12.72
CA LEU A 65 5.15 1.07 -12.11
C LEU A 65 4.18 0.47 -11.10
N GLY A 66 3.50 -0.63 -11.45
CA GLY A 66 2.56 -1.28 -10.54
C GLY A 66 3.22 -1.80 -9.26
N VAL A 67 4.44 -2.34 -9.38
CA VAL A 67 5.21 -2.80 -8.21
C VAL A 67 5.61 -1.63 -7.30
N GLU A 68 6.03 -0.48 -7.86
CA GLU A 68 6.37 0.72 -7.09
C GLU A 68 5.13 1.33 -6.40
N ILE A 69 4.04 1.54 -7.15
CA ILE A 69 2.79 2.10 -6.65
C ILE A 69 2.22 1.24 -5.52
N SER A 70 2.17 -0.08 -5.73
CA SER A 70 1.60 -0.99 -4.74
C SER A 70 2.40 -0.99 -3.44
N GLY A 71 3.73 -1.09 -3.52
CA GLY A 71 4.61 -1.08 -2.35
C GLY A 71 4.54 0.22 -1.56
N ALA A 72 4.34 1.36 -2.24
CA ALA A 72 4.16 2.64 -1.59
C ALA A 72 2.79 2.75 -0.91
N LEU A 73 1.71 2.58 -1.68
CA LEU A 73 0.36 2.91 -1.24
C LEU A 73 -0.22 1.95 -0.20
N LYS A 74 0.26 0.69 -0.12
CA LYS A 74 -0.17 -0.25 0.93
C LYS A 74 -0.03 0.34 2.34
N ASN A 75 0.96 1.21 2.54
CA ASN A 75 1.28 1.80 3.85
C ASN A 75 0.17 2.75 4.33
N VAL A 76 -0.54 3.38 3.39
CA VAL A 76 -1.73 4.22 3.68
C VAL A 76 -2.87 3.34 4.18
N ILE A 77 -3.13 2.22 3.50
CA ILE A 77 -4.18 1.29 3.90
C ILE A 77 -3.84 0.62 5.24
N ALA A 78 -2.57 0.33 5.50
CA ALA A 78 -2.11 -0.19 6.78
C ALA A 78 -2.33 0.79 7.94
N LEU A 79 -2.20 2.10 7.71
CA LEU A 79 -2.59 3.11 8.70
C LEU A 79 -4.09 3.05 8.99
N GLY A 80 -4.93 3.00 7.95
CA GLY A 80 -6.36 2.83 8.11
C GLY A 80 -6.72 1.55 8.87
N ALA A 81 -6.07 0.43 8.56
CA ALA A 81 -6.28 -0.85 9.24
C ALA A 81 -5.89 -0.77 10.71
N GLY A 82 -4.79 -0.08 11.02
CA GLY A 82 -4.40 0.23 12.38
C GLY A 82 -5.43 1.10 13.11
N ILE A 83 -5.95 2.16 12.47
CA ILE A 83 -6.99 3.02 13.04
C ILE A 83 -8.24 2.19 13.38
N SER A 84 -8.66 1.32 12.46
CA SER A 84 -9.77 0.38 12.69
C SER A 84 -9.52 -0.51 13.91
N ASP A 85 -8.29 -1.02 14.08
CA ASP A 85 -7.90 -1.81 15.26
C ASP A 85 -7.93 -0.98 16.55
N GLY A 86 -7.40 0.25 16.52
CA GLY A 86 -7.38 1.15 17.68
C GLY A 86 -8.77 1.57 18.15
N LEU A 87 -9.74 1.63 17.23
CA LEU A 87 -11.16 1.88 17.51
C LEU A 87 -11.90 0.64 18.05
N GLY A 88 -11.25 -0.51 18.12
CA GLY A 88 -11.84 -1.75 18.63
C GLY A 88 -12.75 -2.47 17.64
N TYR A 89 -12.62 -2.21 16.33
CA TYR A 89 -13.38 -2.95 15.33
C TYR A 89 -12.79 -4.34 15.05
N GLY A 90 -13.65 -5.25 14.58
CA GLY A 90 -13.29 -6.63 14.30
C GLY A 90 -12.74 -6.89 12.90
N ASP A 91 -12.41 -8.16 12.64
CA ASP A 91 -11.75 -8.58 11.41
C ASP A 91 -12.58 -8.34 10.15
N ASN A 92 -13.91 -8.33 10.23
CA ASN A 92 -14.78 -8.02 9.10
C ASN A 92 -14.53 -6.60 8.56
N THR A 93 -14.44 -5.61 9.46
CA THR A 93 -14.17 -4.21 9.10
C THR A 93 -12.78 -4.09 8.48
N LYS A 94 -11.79 -4.76 9.07
CA LYS A 94 -10.41 -4.77 8.56
C LYS A 94 -10.33 -5.41 7.17
N ALA A 95 -10.96 -6.56 6.97
CA ALA A 95 -11.01 -7.23 5.68
C ALA A 95 -11.67 -6.35 4.62
N ALA A 96 -12.81 -5.73 4.93
CA ALA A 96 -13.48 -4.79 4.03
C ALA A 96 -12.56 -3.61 3.67
N LEU A 97 -11.89 -3.02 4.67
CA LEU A 97 -10.96 -1.92 4.45
C LEU A 97 -9.78 -2.33 3.56
N MET A 98 -9.19 -3.51 3.78
CA MET A 98 -8.08 -4.01 2.97
C MET A 98 -8.50 -4.25 1.53
N THR A 99 -9.65 -4.88 1.30
CA THR A 99 -10.17 -5.14 -0.04
C THR A 99 -10.48 -3.84 -0.78
N ARG A 100 -11.18 -2.90 -0.14
CA ARG A 100 -11.49 -1.59 -0.75
C ARG A 100 -10.25 -0.72 -0.93
N GLY A 101 -9.29 -0.82 -0.01
CA GLY A 101 -7.99 -0.16 -0.12
C GLY A 101 -7.20 -0.68 -1.32
N LEU A 102 -7.19 -1.99 -1.57
CA LEU A 102 -6.59 -2.57 -2.77
C LEU A 102 -7.27 -2.06 -4.05
N THR A 103 -8.59 -1.88 -4.04
CA THR A 103 -9.32 -1.26 -5.16
C THR A 103 -8.84 0.16 -5.43
N GLU A 104 -8.64 1.00 -4.41
CA GLU A 104 -8.10 2.36 -4.59
C GLU A 104 -6.70 2.36 -5.19
N ILE A 105 -5.81 1.50 -4.67
CA ILE A 105 -4.45 1.34 -5.17
C ILE A 105 -4.47 0.92 -6.64
N THR A 106 -5.30 -0.08 -6.96
CA THR A 106 -5.44 -0.61 -8.33
C THR A 106 -5.95 0.45 -9.29
N ARG A 107 -6.98 1.20 -8.88
CA ARG A 107 -7.57 2.28 -9.69
C ARG A 107 -6.56 3.37 -10.03
N LEU A 108 -5.83 3.86 -9.02
CA LEU A 108 -4.78 4.85 -9.25
C LEU A 108 -3.67 4.29 -10.15
N GLY A 109 -3.22 3.06 -9.87
CA GLY A 109 -2.23 2.38 -10.69
C GLY A 109 -2.65 2.25 -12.16
N LEU A 110 -3.87 1.80 -12.42
CA LEU A 110 -4.45 1.71 -13.77
C LEU A 110 -4.47 3.06 -14.47
N LYS A 111 -4.88 4.13 -13.78
CA LYS A 111 -4.91 5.48 -14.34
C LYS A 111 -3.52 5.98 -14.72
N MET A 112 -2.48 5.52 -14.02
CA MET A 112 -1.07 5.83 -14.29
C MET A 112 -0.42 4.86 -15.31
N GLY A 113 -1.12 3.82 -15.76
CA GLY A 113 -0.65 2.87 -16.77
C GLY A 113 -0.03 1.57 -16.22
N ALA A 114 -0.23 1.25 -14.94
CA ALA A 114 0.19 -0.02 -14.35
C ALA A 114 -0.69 -1.20 -14.82
N ASN A 115 -0.18 -2.42 -14.70
CA ASN A 115 -0.92 -3.64 -15.03
C ASN A 115 -1.78 -4.08 -13.82
N PRO A 116 -3.11 -4.27 -14.00
CA PRO A 116 -3.99 -4.65 -12.90
C PRO A 116 -3.61 -5.98 -12.21
N LEU A 117 -3.02 -6.93 -12.96
CA LEU A 117 -2.61 -8.23 -12.41
C LEU A 117 -1.49 -8.12 -11.37
N THR A 118 -0.70 -7.05 -11.39
CA THR A 118 0.34 -6.80 -10.39
C THR A 118 -0.24 -6.64 -8.99
N PHE A 119 -1.39 -5.98 -8.87
CA PHE A 119 -2.06 -5.75 -7.58
C PHE A 119 -2.70 -7.02 -7.00
N ALA A 120 -2.97 -8.02 -7.84
CA ALA A 120 -3.40 -9.35 -7.40
C ALA A 120 -2.21 -10.24 -6.96
N GLY A 121 -0.96 -9.81 -7.17
CA GLY A 121 0.25 -10.58 -6.87
C GLY A 121 0.87 -10.28 -5.50
N LEU A 122 2.11 -10.77 -5.32
CA LEU A 122 2.89 -10.60 -4.08
C LEU A 122 3.16 -9.13 -3.73
N ALA A 123 3.52 -8.29 -4.70
CA ALA A 123 3.73 -6.85 -4.48
C ALA A 123 2.42 -6.10 -4.16
N GLY A 124 1.29 -6.69 -4.57
CA GLY A 124 -0.07 -6.24 -4.39
C GLY A 124 -0.69 -6.67 -3.08
N ILE A 125 -1.73 -7.51 -3.20
CA ILE A 125 -2.46 -8.09 -2.09
C ILE A 125 -1.55 -8.81 -1.08
N GLY A 126 -0.49 -9.50 -1.53
CA GLY A 126 0.40 -10.23 -0.62
C GLY A 126 1.06 -9.31 0.41
N ASP A 127 1.68 -8.25 -0.06
CA ASP A 127 2.36 -7.28 0.79
C ASP A 127 1.37 -6.40 1.58
N LEU A 128 0.22 -6.08 0.98
CA LEU A 128 -0.87 -5.39 1.68
C LEU A 128 -1.35 -6.20 2.90
N VAL A 129 -1.62 -7.50 2.73
CA VAL A 129 -2.13 -8.38 3.79
C VAL A 129 -1.16 -8.44 4.95
N VAL A 130 0.12 -8.71 4.70
CA VAL A 130 1.10 -8.80 5.78
C VAL A 130 1.25 -7.46 6.51
N THR A 131 1.23 -6.35 5.76
CA THR A 131 1.39 -5.00 6.34
C THR A 131 0.18 -4.58 7.17
N CYS A 132 -1.04 -4.99 6.81
CA CYS A 132 -2.26 -4.65 7.54
C CYS A 132 -2.54 -5.56 8.75
N THR A 133 -1.94 -6.75 8.81
CA THR A 133 -2.25 -7.75 9.86
C THR A 133 -1.11 -7.98 10.84
N SER A 134 0.14 -7.75 10.43
CA SER A 134 1.31 -8.02 11.26
C SER A 134 1.46 -7.03 12.40
N LYS A 135 1.93 -7.52 13.55
CA LYS A 135 2.38 -6.69 14.68
C LYS A 135 3.71 -5.96 14.38
N HIS A 136 4.46 -6.41 13.38
CA HIS A 136 5.72 -5.81 12.95
C HIS A 136 5.50 -4.61 12.02
N SER A 137 4.26 -4.39 11.56
CA SER A 137 3.92 -3.23 10.74
C SER A 137 3.92 -1.94 11.55
N ARG A 138 4.90 -1.07 11.27
CA ARG A 138 5.04 0.25 11.88
C ARG A 138 3.86 1.17 11.54
N ASN A 139 3.35 1.09 10.31
CA ASN A 139 2.20 1.87 9.85
C ASN A 139 0.91 1.42 10.56
N ARG A 140 0.69 0.11 10.70
CA ARG A 140 -0.43 -0.41 11.48
C ARG A 140 -0.32 0.01 12.95
N LYS A 141 0.86 -0.10 13.57
CA LYS A 141 1.07 0.34 14.96
C LYS A 141 0.72 1.82 15.12
N LEU A 142 1.23 2.69 14.25
CA LEU A 142 0.88 4.12 14.26
C LEU A 142 -0.64 4.32 14.13
N GLY A 143 -1.29 3.59 13.22
CA GLY A 143 -2.74 3.62 13.08
C GLY A 143 -3.48 3.24 14.36
N ILE A 144 -3.03 2.21 15.09
CA ILE A 144 -3.65 1.78 16.35
C ILE A 144 -3.63 2.91 17.38
N GLU A 145 -2.47 3.54 17.57
CA GLU A 145 -2.32 4.67 18.50
C GLU A 145 -3.22 5.85 18.12
N LEU A 146 -3.32 6.16 16.82
CA LEU A 146 -4.24 7.19 16.32
C LEU A 146 -5.71 6.82 16.59
N GLY A 147 -6.09 5.56 16.38
CA GLY A 147 -7.43 5.06 16.68
C GLY A 147 -7.79 5.13 18.17
N MET A 148 -6.80 4.97 19.06
CA MET A 148 -6.94 5.14 20.51
C MET A 148 -7.05 6.63 20.93
N GLY A 149 -6.84 7.56 20.00
CA GLY A 149 -6.94 9.01 20.23
C GLY A 149 -5.63 9.70 20.62
N HIS A 150 -4.49 8.99 20.57
CA HIS A 150 -3.19 9.61 20.79
C HIS A 150 -2.82 10.58 19.67
N LYS A 151 -2.11 11.66 19.99
CA LYS A 151 -1.76 12.67 18.99
C LYS A 151 -0.60 12.20 18.13
N LEU A 152 -0.70 12.44 16.82
CA LEU A 152 0.33 12.07 15.85
C LEU A 152 1.75 12.50 16.26
N GLN A 153 1.91 13.73 16.76
CA GLN A 153 3.22 14.25 17.16
C GLN A 153 3.81 13.50 18.37
N GLU A 154 2.99 13.11 19.34
CA GLU A 154 3.41 12.35 20.52
C GLU A 154 3.88 10.96 20.09
N ILE A 155 3.09 10.28 19.25
CA ILE A 155 3.42 8.95 18.74
C ILE A 155 4.72 8.98 17.94
N LEU A 156 4.89 9.96 17.04
CA LEU A 156 6.10 10.07 16.22
C LEU A 156 7.35 10.39 17.05
N ALA A 157 7.23 11.10 18.17
CA ALA A 157 8.34 11.39 19.06
C ALA A 157 8.84 10.13 19.81
N GLU A 158 7.95 9.19 20.11
CA GLU A 158 8.28 7.93 20.80
C GLU A 158 8.74 6.82 19.86
N MET A 159 8.39 6.92 18.57
CA MET A 159 8.76 5.93 17.56
C MET A 159 10.26 6.00 17.22
N ARG A 160 10.98 4.90 17.51
CA ARG A 160 12.38 4.72 17.10
C ARG A 160 12.58 4.56 15.58
N MET A 161 11.49 4.31 14.84
CA MET A 161 11.52 4.04 13.40
C MET A 161 10.50 4.90 12.68
N VAL A 162 10.83 5.31 11.47
CA VAL A 162 9.97 6.13 10.62
C VAL A 162 8.75 5.35 10.14
N ALA A 163 7.55 5.92 10.34
CA ALA A 163 6.34 5.48 9.68
C ALA A 163 6.21 6.15 8.30
N GLU A 164 6.64 5.44 7.25
CA GLU A 164 6.60 5.94 5.87
C GLU A 164 5.19 6.34 5.43
N GLY A 165 4.17 5.62 5.93
CA GLY A 165 2.77 5.83 5.58
C GLY A 165 2.30 7.26 5.78
N VAL A 166 2.79 8.00 6.78
CA VAL A 166 2.39 9.41 7.00
C VAL A 166 2.73 10.27 5.78
N ARG A 167 3.98 10.20 5.32
CA ARG A 167 4.44 10.97 4.16
C ARG A 167 3.80 10.44 2.88
N THR A 168 3.65 9.13 2.76
CA THR A 168 2.99 8.50 1.62
C THR A 168 1.53 8.90 1.50
N THR A 169 0.78 9.02 2.60
CA THR A 169 -0.64 9.44 2.55
C THR A 169 -0.78 10.81 1.89
N ARG A 170 0.06 11.79 2.25
CA ARG A 170 0.02 13.11 1.61
C ARG A 170 0.32 13.03 0.12
N ALA A 171 1.36 12.29 -0.26
CA ALA A 171 1.73 12.12 -1.67
C ALA A 171 0.63 11.38 -2.46
N ALA A 172 0.05 10.34 -1.87
CA ALA A 172 -1.04 9.55 -2.46
C ALA A 172 -2.28 10.40 -2.70
N TRP A 173 -2.69 11.21 -1.71
CA TRP A 173 -3.81 12.13 -1.85
C TRP A 173 -3.57 13.17 -2.96
N GLN A 174 -2.37 13.77 -3.01
CA GLN A 174 -2.01 14.70 -4.08
C GLN A 174 -2.00 14.05 -5.48
N LEU A 175 -1.54 12.80 -5.56
CA LEU A 175 -1.47 12.05 -6.81
C LEU A 175 -2.88 11.63 -7.28
N ALA A 176 -3.75 11.26 -6.35
CA ALA A 176 -5.16 11.00 -6.61
C ALA A 176 -5.86 12.23 -7.21
N GLU A 177 -5.67 13.40 -6.61
CA GLU A 177 -6.17 14.68 -7.12
C GLU A 177 -5.63 15.00 -8.52
N LEU A 178 -4.31 14.86 -8.71
CA LEU A 178 -3.65 15.12 -10.00
C LEU A 178 -4.22 14.27 -11.13
N HIS A 179 -4.54 13.01 -10.85
CA HIS A 179 -5.08 12.07 -11.84
C HIS A 179 -6.61 12.01 -11.89
N GLY A 180 -7.31 12.79 -11.05
CA GLY A 180 -8.76 12.76 -10.93
C GLY A 180 -9.31 11.40 -10.51
N VAL A 181 -8.61 10.74 -9.58
CA VAL A 181 -8.95 9.39 -9.09
C VAL A 181 -9.53 9.50 -7.69
N GLU A 182 -10.75 9.02 -7.48
CA GLU A 182 -11.31 8.96 -6.13
C GLU A 182 -10.57 7.90 -5.29
N MET A 183 -10.00 8.31 -4.16
CA MET A 183 -9.40 7.41 -3.15
C MET A 183 -9.93 7.71 -1.74
N PRO A 184 -11.19 7.35 -1.44
CA PRO A 184 -11.90 7.70 -0.21
C PRO A 184 -11.20 7.29 1.10
N ILE A 185 -10.64 6.09 1.18
CA ILE A 185 -9.88 5.61 2.34
C ILE A 185 -8.63 6.46 2.49
N THR A 186 -7.90 6.67 1.39
CA THR A 186 -6.70 7.53 1.39
C THR A 186 -7.03 8.95 1.83
N GLU A 187 -8.14 9.51 1.36
CA GLU A 187 -8.65 10.83 1.76
C GLU A 187 -8.99 10.87 3.25
N GLN A 188 -9.70 9.87 3.78
CA GLN A 188 -10.00 9.82 5.21
C GLN A 188 -8.75 9.69 6.08
N VAL A 189 -7.78 8.87 5.67
CA VAL A 189 -6.48 8.77 6.38
C VAL A 189 -5.74 10.10 6.30
N TYR A 190 -5.80 10.81 5.17
CA TYR A 190 -5.22 12.15 5.02
C TYR A 190 -5.87 13.16 5.97
N GLU A 191 -7.20 13.19 6.05
CA GLU A 191 -7.94 14.08 6.95
C GLU A 191 -7.61 13.82 8.42
N VAL A 192 -7.49 12.55 8.83
CA VAL A 192 -7.08 12.19 10.19
C VAL A 192 -5.67 12.69 10.49
N LEU A 193 -4.71 12.46 9.58
CA LEU A 193 -3.31 12.81 9.80
C LEU A 193 -3.01 14.31 9.72
N PHE A 194 -3.66 15.03 8.80
CA PHE A 194 -3.27 16.40 8.42
C PHE A 194 -4.34 17.45 8.69
N LYS A 195 -5.60 17.05 8.90
CA LYS A 195 -6.71 17.94 9.23
C LYS A 195 -7.27 17.73 10.64
N LEU A 196 -6.62 16.87 11.44
CA LEU A 196 -7.02 16.54 12.79
C LEU A 196 -8.46 15.99 12.88
N LYS A 197 -8.92 15.34 11.82
CA LYS A 197 -10.24 14.71 11.81
C LYS A 197 -10.29 13.58 12.83
N ASN A 198 -11.41 13.49 13.57
CA ASN A 198 -11.63 12.41 14.51
C ASN A 198 -11.69 11.04 13.76
N PRO A 199 -10.94 10.01 14.20
CA PRO A 199 -10.93 8.70 13.55
C PRO A 199 -12.31 8.01 13.46
N CYS A 200 -13.15 8.13 14.50
CA CYS A 200 -14.52 7.58 14.45
C CYS A 200 -15.34 8.26 13.35
N GLN A 201 -15.24 9.59 13.24
CA GLN A 201 -15.93 10.35 12.20
C GLN A 201 -15.46 9.94 10.80
N ALA A 202 -14.16 9.70 10.63
CA ALA A 202 -13.60 9.24 9.36
C ALA A 202 -14.20 7.90 8.90
N VAL A 203 -14.40 6.97 9.83
CA VAL A 203 -15.07 5.68 9.54
C VAL A 203 -16.56 5.90 9.22
N GLU A 204 -17.26 6.71 10.01
CA GLU A 204 -18.66 7.02 9.74
C GLU A 204 -18.87 7.61 8.35
N ASP A 205 -17.99 8.50 7.93
CA ASP A 205 -18.08 9.14 6.62
C ASP A 205 -17.84 8.13 5.50
N LEU A 206 -16.96 7.13 5.66
CA LEU A 206 -16.83 6.02 4.70
C LEU A 206 -18.11 5.19 4.60
N MET A 207 -18.76 4.92 5.72
CA MET A 207 -19.98 4.10 5.79
C MET A 207 -21.22 4.82 5.25
N LYS A 208 -21.27 6.16 5.34
CA LYS A 208 -22.39 6.99 4.85
C LYS A 208 -22.34 7.26 3.35
N ARG A 209 -21.29 6.81 2.64
CA ARG A 209 -21.16 7.01 1.20
C ARG A 209 -22.30 6.35 0.44
N GLY A 210 -22.68 6.97 -0.68
CA GLY A 210 -23.73 6.45 -1.56
C GLY A 210 -23.43 5.04 -2.06
N ARG A 211 -24.50 4.28 -2.35
CA ARG A 211 -24.41 2.92 -2.88
C ARG A 211 -23.59 2.92 -4.18
N ARG A 212 -22.69 1.95 -4.32
CA ARG A 212 -21.89 1.70 -5.53
C ARG A 212 -21.81 0.20 -5.77
N HIS A 213 -21.56 -0.22 -7.01
CA HIS A 213 -21.29 -1.61 -7.32
C HIS A 213 -19.88 -2.00 -6.86
N GLU A 214 -19.70 -3.27 -6.49
CA GLU A 214 -18.41 -3.77 -6.02
C GLU A 214 -17.32 -3.68 -7.11
N MET A 215 -17.71 -3.92 -8.37
CA MET A 215 -16.81 -4.15 -9.52
C MET A 215 -16.97 -3.11 -10.65
N GLU A 216 -17.25 -1.83 -10.36
CA GLU A 216 -17.54 -0.81 -11.40
C GLU A 216 -16.44 -0.63 -12.47
N GLU A 217 -15.18 -0.89 -12.12
CA GLU A 217 -14.01 -0.57 -12.98
C GLU A 217 -13.34 -1.79 -13.63
N ILE A 218 -13.69 -3.00 -13.18
CA ILE A 218 -13.03 -4.26 -13.59
C ILE A 218 -13.96 -5.11 -14.48
N VAL A 219 -15.23 -4.71 -14.62
CA VAL A 219 -16.23 -5.42 -15.42
C VAL A 219 -15.92 -5.21 -16.91
N PRO A 220 -15.58 -6.27 -17.68
CA PRO A 220 -15.61 -6.21 -19.13
C PRO A 220 -17.02 -5.83 -19.57
N GLU A 221 -17.19 -5.04 -20.63
CA GLU A 221 -18.51 -4.51 -21.09
C GLU A 221 -19.64 -5.55 -21.09
N LYS A 222 -19.35 -6.83 -21.35
CA LYS A 222 -20.31 -7.95 -21.31
C LYS A 222 -20.98 -8.20 -19.95
N CYS A 223 -20.38 -7.76 -18.85
CA CYS A 223 -20.89 -8.00 -17.50
C CYS A 223 -21.54 -6.74 -16.88
N GLN A 224 -21.63 -5.62 -17.61
CA GLN A 224 -22.32 -4.41 -17.17
C GLN A 224 -23.86 -4.52 -17.21
N ALA A 225 -24.39 -5.59 -17.83
CA ALA A 225 -25.82 -5.82 -18.01
C ALA A 225 -26.49 -6.62 -16.86
N TRP A 226 -25.88 -6.64 -15.67
CA TRP A 226 -26.44 -7.28 -14.47
C TRP A 226 -27.23 -6.28 -13.61
#